data_AF-A0AAV4BFK1-F1
#
_entry.id   AF-A0AAV4BFK1-F1
#
_cell.length_a   1.000
_cell.length_b   1.000
_cell.length_c   1.000
_cell.angle_alpha   90.00
_cell.angle_beta   90.00
_cell.angle_gamma   90.00
#
_symmetry.space_group_name_H-M   'P 1'
#
loop_
_entity.id
_entity.type
_entity.pdbx_description
1 polymer ?
#
loop_
_entity_poly.entity_id
_entity_poly.type
_entity_poly.pdbx_seq_one_letter_code
_entity_poly.pdbx_strand_id
1 'polypeptide(L)'
;MTQQKKASRRTERIRKRRTYLMEGNHGCRSAILFILCWSQYQLLKELSNPPPRQLPEPLSPPGLSPERSKYLFQNKRQFVREDCQDILCPAVPE
;
A
#
# COMPACT_ATOMS: atom_id res chain seq x y z
N MET A 1 38.24 16.70 -18.69
CA MET A 1 37.86 17.16 -17.33
C MET A 1 36.34 17.40 -17.12
N THR A 2 35.44 16.65 -17.79
CA THR A 2 33.99 16.95 -17.83
C THR A 2 33.08 15.93 -17.13
N GLN A 3 33.60 14.78 -16.69
CA GLN A 3 32.80 13.74 -16.04
C GLN A 3 32.56 13.98 -14.54
N GLN A 4 33.53 14.56 -13.81
CA GLN A 4 33.39 14.84 -12.37
C GLN A 4 32.22 15.80 -12.06
N LYS A 5 31.98 16.81 -12.91
CA LYS A 5 30.87 17.78 -12.74
C LYS A 5 29.48 17.13 -12.89
N LYS A 6 29.34 16.07 -13.70
CA LYS A 6 28.06 15.38 -13.89
C LYS A 6 27.74 14.45 -12.73
N ALA A 7 28.75 13.77 -12.17
CA ALA A 7 28.59 12.94 -10.97
C ALA A 7 28.18 13.78 -9.76
N SER A 8 28.88 14.90 -9.51
CA SER A 8 28.55 15.85 -8.44
C SER A 8 27.10 16.35 -8.50
N ARG A 9 26.62 16.75 -9.69
CA ARG A 9 25.23 17.21 -9.88
C ARG A 9 24.19 16.11 -9.64
N ARG A 10 24.54 14.84 -9.92
CA ARG A 10 23.64 13.69 -9.68
C ARG A 10 23.54 13.38 -8.19
N THR A 11 24.66 13.41 -7.46
CA THR A 11 24.69 13.25 -5.99
C THR A 11 23.96 14.38 -5.27
N GLU A 12 24.06 15.61 -5.80
CA GLU A 12 23.37 16.78 -5.28
C GLU A 12 21.83 16.70 -5.47
N ARG A 13 21.36 16.19 -6.62
CA ARG A 13 19.93 15.92 -6.84
C ARG A 13 19.38 14.81 -5.93
N ILE A 14 20.21 13.84 -5.54
CA ILE A 14 19.82 12.76 -4.62
C ILE A 14 19.68 13.29 -3.18
N ARG A 15 20.56 14.21 -2.74
CA ARG A 15 20.43 14.87 -1.42
C ARG A 15 19.27 15.86 -1.31
N LYS A 16 18.80 16.42 -2.43
CA LYS A 16 17.65 17.35 -2.46
C LYS A 16 16.27 16.67 -2.43
N ARG A 17 16.19 15.34 -2.59
CA ARG A 17 14.91 14.62 -2.46
C ARG A 17 14.68 14.25 -1.00
N ARG A 18 13.79 15.01 -0.35
CA ARG A 18 13.12 14.76 0.95
C ARG A 18 13.68 15.52 2.16
N THR A 19 13.86 16.83 2.01
CA THR A 19 13.55 17.75 3.10
C THR A 19 12.05 17.96 3.08
N TYR A 20 11.33 17.62 4.16
CA TYR A 20 9.93 17.98 4.27
C TYR A 20 9.82 19.18 5.20
N LEU A 21 9.03 20.17 4.80
CA LEU A 21 8.76 21.37 5.58
C LEU A 21 7.67 21.04 6.60
N MET A 22 7.96 21.27 7.88
CA MET A 22 6.96 21.28 8.95
C MET A 22 7.10 22.65 9.63
N GLU A 23 6.05 23.47 9.62
CA GLU A 23 5.97 24.77 10.32
C GLU A 23 7.20 25.70 10.12
N GLY A 24 7.65 25.86 8.87
CA GLY A 24 8.77 26.75 8.55
C GLY A 24 10.17 26.19 8.81
N ASN A 25 10.29 24.98 9.37
CA ASN A 25 11.57 24.31 9.63
C ASN A 25 11.80 23.11 8.70
N HIS A 26 13.05 22.91 8.28
CA HIS A 26 13.44 21.80 7.41
C HIS A 26 13.69 20.53 8.22
N GLY A 27 12.79 19.55 8.12
CA GLY A 27 12.96 18.21 8.70
C GLY A 27 13.60 17.23 7.73
N CYS A 28 14.60 16.47 8.20
CA CYS A 28 15.10 15.31 7.47
C CYS A 28 14.10 14.15 7.52
N ARG A 29 14.11 13.25 6.53
CA ARG A 29 13.21 12.09 6.46
C ARG A 29 13.21 11.25 7.75
N SER A 30 14.35 11.09 8.41
CA SER A 30 14.46 10.35 9.67
C SER A 30 13.70 11.01 10.80
N ALA A 31 13.74 12.35 10.90
CA ALA A 31 12.98 13.09 11.92
C ALA A 31 11.46 12.92 11.75
N ILE A 32 10.96 12.94 10.51
CA ILE A 32 9.52 12.78 10.25
C ILE A 32 9.06 11.35 10.49
N LEU A 33 9.84 10.36 10.06
CA LEU A 33 9.55 8.97 10.38
C LEU A 33 9.54 8.74 11.89
N PHE A 34 10.45 9.39 12.62
CA PHE A 34 10.49 9.33 14.09
C PHE A 34 9.24 9.96 14.72
N ILE A 35 8.81 11.14 14.25
CA ILE A 35 7.59 11.81 14.73
C ILE A 35 6.35 10.94 14.47
N LEU A 36 6.19 10.40 13.26
CA LEU A 36 5.05 9.54 12.92
C LEU A 36 5.06 8.21 13.70
N CYS A 37 6.24 7.65 13.95
CA CYS A 37 6.38 6.44 14.75
C CYS A 37 6.09 6.70 16.24
N TRP A 38 6.57 7.82 16.76
CA TRP A 38 6.34 8.23 18.15
C TRP A 38 4.87 8.58 18.42
N SER A 39 4.20 9.29 17.50
CA SER A 39 2.79 9.62 17.65
C SER A 39 1.90 8.37 17.65
N GLN A 40 2.21 7.39 16.81
CA GLN A 40 1.53 6.08 16.83
C GLN A 40 1.77 5.32 18.14
N TYR A 41 2.99 5.37 18.68
CA TYR A 41 3.31 4.74 19.97
C TYR A 41 2.56 5.41 21.14
N GLN A 42 2.43 6.73 21.15
CA GLN A 42 1.66 7.45 22.18
C GLN A 42 0.17 7.12 22.12
N LEU A 43 -0.41 7.06 20.92
CA LEU A 43 -1.82 6.68 20.72
C LEU A 43 -2.13 5.28 21.27
N LEU A 44 -1.17 4.35 21.17
CA LEU A 44 -1.30 2.98 21.67
C LEU A 44 -1.03 2.86 23.18
N LYS A 45 -0.34 3.84 23.79
CA LYS A 45 0.03 3.83 25.21
C LYS A 45 -1.01 4.52 26.09
N GLU A 46 -1.90 5.32 25.50
CA GLU A 46 -2.99 5.98 26.22
C GLU A 46 -3.97 4.96 26.82
N LEU A 47 -3.98 4.85 28.15
CA LEU A 47 -4.92 4.03 28.94
C LEU A 47 -6.39 4.43 28.73
N SER A 48 -6.65 5.62 28.19
CA SER A 48 -7.98 6.12 27.81
C SER A 48 -8.54 5.45 26.56
N ASN A 49 -7.71 4.76 25.76
CA ASN A 49 -8.13 4.07 24.54
C ASN A 49 -7.83 2.57 24.64
N PRO A 50 -8.59 1.82 25.48
CA PRO A 50 -8.41 0.39 25.57
C PRO A 50 -8.68 -0.25 24.20
N PRO A 51 -7.91 -1.28 23.80
CA PRO A 51 -8.18 -1.98 22.57
C PRO A 51 -9.63 -2.52 22.58
N PRO A 52 -10.32 -2.53 21.44
CA PRO A 52 -11.67 -3.05 21.36
C PRO A 52 -11.71 -4.49 21.88
N ARG A 53 -12.62 -4.76 22.81
CA ARG A 53 -12.76 -6.08 23.45
C ARG A 53 -13.25 -7.17 22.49
N GLN A 54 -13.87 -6.74 21.39
CA GLN A 54 -14.42 -7.61 20.37
C GLN A 54 -13.67 -7.36 19.06
N LEU A 55 -13.33 -8.46 18.38
CA LEU A 55 -12.85 -8.38 17.01
C LEU A 55 -13.97 -7.79 16.14
N PRO A 56 -13.63 -6.98 15.12
CA PRO A 56 -14.61 -6.55 14.14
C PRO A 56 -15.26 -7.77 13.50
N GLU A 57 -16.53 -7.63 13.13
CA GLU A 57 -17.22 -8.69 12.41
C GLU A 57 -16.47 -9.00 11.10
N PRO A 58 -16.24 -10.28 10.77
CA PRO A 58 -15.57 -10.65 9.54
C PRO A 58 -16.35 -10.10 8.34
N LEU A 59 -15.75 -9.16 7.61
CA LEU A 59 -16.31 -8.68 6.36
C LEU A 59 -16.10 -9.78 5.30
N SER A 60 -17.19 -10.43 4.91
CA SER A 60 -17.18 -11.28 3.72
C SER A 60 -17.24 -10.37 2.49
N PRO A 61 -16.30 -10.46 1.55
CA PRO A 61 -16.36 -9.65 0.36
C PRO A 61 -17.66 -9.97 -0.41
N PRO A 62 -18.28 -8.97 -1.05
CA PRO A 62 -19.40 -9.26 -1.93
C PRO A 62 -18.95 -10.25 -3.00
N GLY A 63 -19.80 -11.23 -3.28
CA GLY A 63 -19.57 -12.16 -4.38
C GLY A 63 -19.42 -11.44 -5.73
N LEU A 64 -18.89 -12.14 -6.72
CA LEU A 64 -18.87 -11.64 -8.09
C LEU A 64 -20.29 -11.51 -8.64
N SER A 65 -20.59 -10.40 -9.32
CA SER A 65 -21.85 -10.29 -10.05
C SER A 65 -21.91 -11.35 -11.17
N PRO A 66 -23.11 -11.86 -11.52
CA PRO A 66 -23.26 -12.87 -12.57
C PRO A 66 -22.61 -12.45 -13.90
N GLU A 67 -22.79 -11.19 -14.27
CA GLU A 67 -22.18 -10.57 -15.45
C GLU A 67 -20.65 -10.65 -15.42
N ARG A 68 -20.06 -10.35 -14.26
CA ARG A 68 -18.60 -10.37 -14.08
C ARG A 68 -18.06 -11.79 -14.06
N SER A 69 -18.77 -12.74 -13.44
CA SER A 69 -18.41 -14.17 -13.49
C SER A 69 -18.41 -14.69 -14.93
N LYS A 70 -19.44 -14.35 -15.71
CA LYS A 70 -19.52 -14.70 -17.14
C LYS A 70 -18.38 -14.07 -17.95
N TYR A 71 -18.07 -12.80 -17.70
CA TYR A 71 -16.95 -12.11 -18.34
C TYR A 71 -15.62 -12.81 -18.05
N LEU A 72 -15.34 -13.16 -16.79
CA LEU A 72 -14.11 -13.82 -16.39
C LEU A 72 -13.99 -15.21 -17.03
N PHE A 73 -15.07 -16.00 -17.00
CA PHE A 73 -15.11 -17.32 -17.62
C PHE A 73 -14.84 -17.25 -19.13
N GLN A 74 -15.51 -16.35 -19.85
CA GLN A 74 -15.42 -16.28 -21.31
C GLN A 74 -14.14 -15.60 -21.82
N ASN A 75 -13.68 -14.53 -21.16
CA ASN A 75 -12.64 -13.66 -21.70
C ASN A 75 -11.28 -13.83 -21.03
N LYS A 76 -11.25 -14.32 -19.79
CA LYS A 76 -10.02 -14.35 -18.98
C LYS A 76 -9.51 -15.75 -18.67
N ARG A 77 -10.39 -16.76 -18.65
CA ARG A 77 -10.05 -18.14 -18.25
C ARG A 77 -8.85 -18.74 -19.01
N GLN A 78 -8.76 -18.52 -20.32
CA GLN A 78 -7.65 -19.02 -21.15
C GLN A 78 -6.26 -18.48 -20.76
N PHE A 79 -6.21 -17.35 -20.04
CA PHE A 79 -4.97 -16.74 -19.58
C PHE A 79 -4.63 -17.11 -18.13
N VAL A 80 -5.51 -17.89 -17.47
CA VAL A 80 -5.33 -18.37 -16.11
C VAL A 80 -4.77 -19.80 -16.16
N ARG A 81 -3.80 -20.09 -15.30
CA ARG A 81 -3.24 -21.44 -15.14
C ARG A 81 -4.35 -22.44 -14.84
N GLU A 82 -4.28 -23.63 -15.42
CA GLU A 82 -5.31 -24.67 -15.35
C GLU A 82 -5.72 -25.00 -13.91
N ASP A 83 -4.74 -25.12 -13.00
CA ASP A 83 -4.93 -25.38 -11.57
C ASP A 83 -5.71 -24.28 -10.83
N CYS A 84 -5.79 -23.09 -11.40
CA CYS A 84 -6.43 -21.91 -10.81
C CYS A 84 -7.72 -21.51 -11.54
N GLN A 85 -8.06 -22.13 -12.67
CA GLN A 85 -9.18 -21.68 -13.50
C GLN A 85 -10.52 -21.76 -12.77
N ASP A 86 -10.78 -22.83 -12.02
CA ASP A 86 -12.06 -23.01 -11.31
C ASP A 86 -12.19 -22.12 -10.07
N ILE A 87 -11.06 -21.67 -9.52
CA ILE A 87 -11.03 -20.76 -8.37
C ILE A 87 -11.23 -19.31 -8.83
N LEU A 88 -10.54 -18.90 -9.90
CA LEU A 88 -10.50 -17.50 -10.35
C LEU A 88 -11.55 -17.16 -11.42
N CYS A 89 -11.93 -18.13 -12.25
CA CYS A 89 -12.83 -17.98 -13.38
C CYS A 89 -13.80 -19.18 -13.48
N PRO A 90 -14.65 -19.41 -12.45
CA PRO A 90 -15.53 -20.57 -12.40
C PRO A 90 -16.56 -20.58 -13.55
N ALA A 91 -17.04 -21.78 -13.91
CA ALA A 91 -18.17 -21.93 -14.81
C ALA A 91 -19.43 -21.33 -14.16
N VAL A 92 -20.20 -20.57 -14.95
CA VAL A 92 -21.49 -20.02 -14.50
C VAL A 92 -22.54 -21.11 -14.73
N PRO A 93 -23.29 -21.56 -13.71
CA PRO A 93 -24.40 -22.49 -13.91
C PRO A 93 -25.48 -21.84 -14.79
N GLU A 94 -26.04 -22.62 -15.73
CA GLU A 94 -27.14 -22.19 -16.61
C GLU A 94 -28.43 -21.89 -15.84
#